data_AF-X1CP69-F1
#
_entry.id   AF-X1CP69-F1
#
_cell.length_a   1.000
_cell.length_b   1.000
_cell.length_c   1.000
_cell.angle_alpha   90.00
_cell.angle_beta   90.00
_cell.angle_gamma   90.00
#
_symmetry.space_group_name_H-M   'P 1'
#
loop_
_entity.id
_entity.type
_entity.pdbx_description
1 polymer ?
#
loop_
_entity_poly.entity_id
_entity_poly.type
_entity_poly.pdbx_seq_one_letter_code
_entity_poly.pdbx_strand_id
1 'polypeptide(L)'
;AVRGVCSGTAEKFIAELVQQQFQPEVKDLLDKLVEGTEQLKKSVAFVKEKGTEYMDLYGRALVDIAIDLINGYLLCGQASTKVDMEVAAAESGQADNSETIPMKQRKAIIARRYITKNAPKIAALTELICAGDKSTFTDYEAVIGPVSELEN
;
A
#
# COMPACT_ATOMS: atom_id res chain seq x y z
N ALA A 1 -8.91 1.81 13.39
CA ALA A 1 -8.41 1.73 12.00
C ALA A 1 -8.54 0.31 11.44
N VAL A 2 -7.86 -0.71 11.99
CA VAL A 2 -7.88 -2.09 11.49
C VAL A 2 -9.27 -2.69 11.33
N ARG A 3 -10.19 -2.41 12.26
CA ARG A 3 -11.57 -2.92 12.17
C ARG A 3 -12.31 -2.47 10.91
N GLY A 4 -12.02 -1.28 10.38
CA GLY A 4 -12.61 -0.80 9.11
C GLY A 4 -12.06 -1.51 7.87
N VAL A 5 -10.79 -1.94 7.92
CA VAL A 5 -10.20 -2.77 6.87
C VAL A 5 -10.81 -4.17 6.93
N CYS A 6 -10.83 -4.78 8.11
CA CYS A 6 -11.39 -6.10 8.33
C CYS A 6 -12.92 -6.17 8.12
N SER A 7 -13.67 -5.08 8.29
CA SER A 7 -15.10 -5.03 8.01
C SER A 7 -15.43 -5.00 6.51
N GLY A 8 -14.43 -4.98 5.63
CA GLY A 8 -14.61 -4.93 4.17
C GLY A 8 -14.88 -3.53 3.63
N THR A 9 -14.78 -2.48 4.45
CA THR A 9 -14.96 -1.10 3.97
C THR A 9 -13.87 -0.71 2.98
N ALA A 10 -12.62 -1.11 3.25
CA ALA A 10 -11.50 -0.90 2.33
C ALA A 10 -11.69 -1.65 1.01
N GLU A 11 -12.16 -2.90 1.05
CA GLU A 11 -12.42 -3.71 -0.15
C GLU A 11 -13.52 -3.10 -1.02
N LYS A 12 -14.61 -2.63 -0.40
CA LYS A 12 -15.68 -1.93 -1.11
C LYS A 12 -15.16 -0.67 -1.80
N PHE A 13 -14.37 0.13 -1.09
CA PHE A 13 -13.80 1.34 -1.67
C PHE A 13 -12.83 1.03 -2.81
N ILE A 14 -11.98 0.00 -2.69
CA ILE A 14 -11.13 -0.47 -3.79
C ILE A 14 -12.00 -0.91 -4.98
N ALA A 15 -13.09 -1.64 -4.75
CA ALA A 15 -14.00 -2.06 -5.82
C ALA A 15 -14.64 -0.87 -6.56
N GLU A 16 -14.93 0.23 -5.86
CA GLU A 16 -15.38 1.49 -6.49
C GLU A 16 -14.26 2.14 -7.33
N LEU A 17 -13.02 2.13 -6.84
CA LEU A 17 -11.87 2.66 -7.58
C LEU A 17 -11.58 1.87 -8.86
N VAL A 18 -11.74 0.54 -8.83
CA VAL A 18 -11.53 -0.34 -10.00
C VAL A 18 -12.51 -0.04 -11.14
N GLN A 19 -13.68 0.52 -10.85
CA GLN A 19 -14.69 0.88 -11.87
C GLN A 19 -14.35 2.16 -12.63
N GLN A 20 -13.29 2.88 -12.26
CA GLN A 20 -12.87 4.08 -12.97
C GLN A 20 -12.34 3.76 -14.37
N GLN A 21 -12.40 4.74 -15.26
CA GLN A 21 -11.80 4.63 -16.59
C GLN A 21 -10.31 4.90 -16.50
N PHE A 22 -9.52 3.86 -16.75
CA PHE A 22 -8.07 3.96 -16.80
C PHE A 22 -7.57 3.95 -18.24
N GLN A 23 -6.49 4.69 -18.51
CA GLN A 23 -5.85 4.67 -19.83
C GLN A 23 -4.95 3.42 -19.98
N PRO A 24 -4.70 2.94 -21.22
CA PRO A 24 -3.92 1.72 -21.46
C PRO A 24 -2.51 1.72 -20.88
N GLU A 25 -1.89 2.89 -20.71
CA GLU A 25 -0.50 3.09 -20.27
C GLU A 25 -0.27 2.71 -18.80
N VAL A 26 -1.34 2.58 -18.01
CA VAL A 26 -1.27 2.15 -16.60
C VAL A 26 -1.78 0.72 -16.41
N LYS A 27 -2.10 -0.02 -17.49
CA LYS A 27 -2.68 -1.36 -17.40
C LYS A 27 -1.81 -2.33 -16.60
N ASP A 28 -0.51 -2.33 -16.86
CA ASP A 28 0.45 -3.19 -16.15
C ASP A 28 0.55 -2.85 -14.65
N LEU A 29 0.26 -1.60 -14.28
CA LEU A 29 0.19 -1.16 -12.89
C LEU A 29 -1.10 -1.64 -12.22
N LEU A 30 -2.23 -1.64 -12.94
CA LEU A 30 -3.50 -2.18 -12.46
C LEU A 30 -3.37 -3.67 -12.17
N ASP A 31 -2.69 -4.44 -13.03
CA ASP A 31 -2.46 -5.87 -12.81
C ASP A 31 -1.73 -6.11 -11.46
N LYS A 32 -0.74 -5.27 -11.13
CA LYS A 32 -0.04 -5.32 -9.83
C LYS A 32 -0.95 -4.96 -8.65
N LEU A 33 -1.85 -3.99 -8.83
CA LEU A 33 -2.80 -3.59 -7.79
C LEU A 33 -3.87 -4.67 -7.56
N VAL A 34 -4.28 -5.38 -8.60
CA VAL A 34 -5.17 -6.54 -8.50
C VAL A 34 -4.49 -7.65 -7.68
N GLU A 35 -3.23 -7.98 -8.00
CA GLU A 35 -2.45 -8.95 -7.22
C GLU A 35 -2.35 -8.55 -5.74
N GLY A 36 -2.00 -7.29 -5.45
CA GLY A 36 -1.93 -6.80 -4.08
C GLY A 36 -3.29 -6.78 -3.36
N THR A 37 -4.40 -6.62 -4.10
CA THR A 37 -5.75 -6.70 -3.55
C THR A 37 -6.09 -8.13 -3.11
N GLU A 38 -5.67 -9.14 -3.87
CA GLU A 38 -5.81 -10.54 -3.46
C GLU A 38 -4.94 -10.87 -2.22
N GLN A 39 -3.74 -10.30 -2.15
CA GLN A 39 -2.88 -10.41 -0.96
C GLN A 39 -3.52 -9.78 0.29
N LEU A 40 -4.19 -8.63 0.15
CA LEU A 40 -4.96 -8.02 1.23
C LEU A 40 -6.12 -8.92 1.68
N LYS A 41 -6.93 -9.43 0.75
CA LYS A 41 -8.05 -10.35 1.06
C LYS A 41 -7.57 -11.58 1.82
N LYS A 42 -6.48 -12.19 1.36
CA LYS A 42 -5.83 -13.32 2.04
C LYS A 42 -5.43 -12.96 3.47
N SER A 43 -4.78 -11.81 3.66
CA SER A 43 -4.37 -11.33 4.98
C SER A 43 -5.56 -11.07 5.91
N VAL A 44 -6.63 -10.46 5.40
CA VAL A 44 -7.87 -10.20 6.16
C VAL A 44 -8.56 -11.50 6.58
N ALA A 45 -8.64 -12.48 5.68
CA ALA A 45 -9.20 -13.79 6.00
C ALA A 45 -8.39 -14.48 7.10
N PHE A 46 -7.06 -14.46 6.99
CA PHE A 46 -6.18 -15.09 7.97
C PHE A 46 -6.31 -14.47 9.37
N VAL A 47 -6.29 -13.14 9.50
CA VAL A 47 -6.41 -12.53 10.83
C VAL A 47 -7.79 -12.74 11.46
N LYS A 48 -8.84 -12.83 10.65
CA LYS A 48 -10.21 -13.14 11.15
C LYS A 48 -10.27 -14.54 11.73
N GLU A 49 -9.62 -15.51 11.10
CA GLU A 49 -9.52 -16.88 11.59
C GLU A 49 -8.75 -16.95 12.92
N LYS A 50 -7.68 -16.17 13.07
CA LYS A 50 -6.81 -16.18 14.27
C LYS A 50 -7.36 -15.43 15.48
N GLY A 51 -8.46 -14.68 15.32
CA GLY A 51 -9.13 -13.95 16.39
C GLY A 51 -8.73 -12.48 16.54
N THR A 52 -9.42 -11.77 17.43
CA THR A 52 -9.31 -10.31 17.58
C THR A 52 -7.94 -9.84 18.06
N GLU A 53 -7.29 -10.57 18.97
CA GLU A 53 -5.96 -10.21 19.47
C GLU A 53 -4.90 -10.24 18.36
N TYR A 54 -4.97 -11.25 17.49
CA TYR A 54 -4.06 -11.36 16.35
C TYR A 54 -4.31 -10.26 15.31
N MET A 55 -5.58 -9.93 15.10
CA MET A 55 -5.98 -8.80 14.25
C MET A 55 -5.42 -7.48 14.78
N ASP A 56 -5.45 -7.26 16.09
CA ASP A 56 -4.92 -6.04 16.68
C ASP A 56 -3.37 -6.01 16.63
N LEU A 57 -2.70 -7.15 16.86
CA LEU A 57 -1.24 -7.29 16.73
C LEU A 57 -0.74 -6.86 15.34
N TYR A 58 -1.35 -7.37 14.28
CA TYR A 58 -0.96 -7.08 12.89
C TYR A 58 -1.78 -5.97 12.23
N GLY A 59 -2.56 -5.22 13.01
CA GLY A 59 -3.51 -4.26 12.47
C GLY A 59 -2.86 -3.13 11.69
N ARG A 60 -1.63 -2.71 12.07
CA ARG A 60 -0.86 -1.71 11.32
C ARG A 60 -0.48 -2.23 9.93
N ALA A 61 0.05 -3.45 9.84
CA ALA A 61 0.46 -4.05 8.57
C ALA A 61 -0.72 -4.16 7.59
N LEU A 62 -1.90 -4.59 8.07
CA LEU A 62 -3.13 -4.64 7.27
C LEU A 62 -3.56 -3.28 6.74
N VAL A 63 -3.53 -2.26 7.61
CA VAL A 63 -3.89 -0.89 7.22
C VAL A 63 -2.90 -0.32 6.21
N ASP A 64 -1.60 -0.58 6.38
CA ASP A 64 -0.58 -0.10 5.47
C ASP A 64 -0.73 -0.70 4.06
N ILE A 65 -1.04 -2.00 3.96
CA ILE A 65 -1.38 -2.64 2.67
C ILE A 65 -2.58 -1.93 2.03
N ALA A 66 -3.65 -1.71 2.79
CA ALA A 66 -4.86 -1.06 2.26
C ALA A 66 -4.57 0.37 1.77
N ILE A 67 -3.77 1.15 2.50
CA ILE A 67 -3.36 2.50 2.11
C ILE A 67 -2.55 2.47 0.82
N ASP A 68 -1.58 1.57 0.71
CA ASP A 68 -0.73 1.47 -0.48
C ASP A 68 -1.53 1.12 -1.73
N LEU A 69 -2.52 0.23 -1.61
CA LEU A 69 -3.43 -0.13 -2.70
C LEU A 69 -4.32 1.06 -3.11
N ILE A 70 -4.97 1.70 -2.13
CA ILE A 70 -5.86 2.86 -2.38
C ILE A 70 -5.09 3.98 -3.08
N ASN A 71 -3.90 4.32 -2.58
CA ASN A 71 -3.04 5.33 -3.19
C ASN A 71 -2.63 4.93 -4.62
N GLY A 72 -2.30 3.65 -4.84
CA GLY A 72 -1.99 3.13 -6.17
C GLY A 72 -3.11 3.35 -7.18
N TYR A 73 -4.35 2.99 -6.83
CA TYR A 73 -5.51 3.21 -7.70
C TYR A 73 -5.78 4.70 -7.94
N LEU A 74 -5.69 5.54 -6.90
CA LEU A 74 -5.87 6.99 -7.03
C LEU A 74 -4.81 7.61 -7.97
N LEU A 75 -3.55 7.18 -7.88
CA LEU A 75 -2.49 7.64 -8.77
C LEU A 75 -2.72 7.18 -10.22
N CYS A 76 -3.21 5.96 -10.44
CA CYS A 76 -3.61 5.49 -11.77
C CYS A 76 -4.77 6.33 -12.35
N GLY A 77 -5.75 6.68 -11.52
CA GLY A 77 -6.85 7.57 -11.91
C GLY A 77 -6.37 8.97 -12.28
N GLN A 78 -5.41 9.51 -11.51
CA GLN A 78 -4.80 10.81 -11.83
C GLN A 78 -4.00 10.77 -13.14
N ALA A 79 -3.24 9.70 -13.39
CA ALA A 79 -2.52 9.50 -14.65
C ALA A 79 -3.47 9.38 -15.85
N SER A 80 -4.69 8.89 -15.61
CA SER A 80 -5.75 8.74 -16.62
C SER A 80 -6.58 10.01 -16.83
N THR A 81 -6.14 11.17 -16.33
CA THR A 81 -6.88 12.44 -16.45
C THR A 81 -7.12 12.84 -17.91
N LYS A 82 -8.24 13.50 -18.17
CA LYS A 82 -8.60 14.04 -19.49
C LYS A 82 -7.99 15.42 -19.75
N VAL A 83 -7.47 16.08 -18.72
CA VAL A 83 -6.87 17.41 -18.83
C VAL A 83 -5.57 17.31 -19.61
N ASP A 84 -5.46 18.11 -20.66
CA ASP A 84 -4.22 18.27 -21.43
C ASP A 84 -3.48 19.50 -20.91
N MET A 85 -2.29 19.28 -20.38
CA MET A 85 -1.47 20.30 -19.78
C MET A 85 -0.01 19.87 -19.81
N GLU A 86 0.86 20.78 -20.18
CA GLU A 86 2.31 20.64 -20.10
C GLU A 86 2.81 21.09 -18.72
N VAL A 87 3.81 20.39 -18.19
CA VAL A 87 4.45 20.73 -16.92
C VAL A 87 5.96 20.79 -17.11
N ALA A 88 6.60 21.79 -16.50
CA ALA A 88 8.06 21.90 -16.54
C ALA A 88 8.71 20.67 -15.89
N ALA A 89 9.63 20.03 -16.60
CA ALA A 89 10.53 19.05 -16.01
C ALA A 89 11.65 19.78 -15.24
N ALA A 90 12.25 19.09 -14.26
CA ALA A 90 13.39 19.65 -13.53
C ALA A 90 14.59 19.78 -14.47
N GLU A 91 15.28 20.92 -14.43
CA GLU A 91 16.45 21.18 -15.26
C GLU A 91 17.59 20.23 -14.89
N SER A 92 17.99 19.38 -15.83
CA SER A 92 19.23 18.60 -15.75
C SER A 92 20.44 19.50 -16.06
N GLY A 93 20.70 20.51 -15.23
CA GLY A 93 21.96 21.27 -15.21
C GLY A 93 22.41 21.98 -16.49
N GLN A 94 21.59 22.04 -17.55
CA GLN A 94 21.86 22.78 -18.79
C GLN A 94 20.83 23.89 -18.95
N ALA A 95 21.32 25.12 -18.81
CA ALA A 95 20.57 26.33 -18.51
C ALA A 95 19.80 26.95 -19.71
N ASP A 96 19.45 26.18 -20.76
CA ASP A 96 18.94 26.81 -21.99
C ASP A 96 17.77 26.09 -22.69
N ASN A 97 17.14 25.08 -22.09
CA ASN A 97 15.85 24.56 -22.56
C ASN A 97 15.07 23.94 -21.39
N SER A 98 14.06 24.65 -20.88
CA SER A 98 13.08 24.07 -19.95
C SER A 98 12.25 23.01 -20.69
N GLU A 99 12.67 21.75 -20.65
CA GLU A 99 11.95 20.63 -21.24
C GLU A 99 10.59 20.50 -20.55
N THR A 100 9.50 20.67 -21.30
CA THR A 100 8.15 20.44 -20.80
C THR A 100 7.73 19.02 -21.11
N ILE A 101 7.08 18.37 -20.14
CA ILE A 101 6.51 17.03 -20.31
C ILE A 101 4.98 17.09 -20.13
N PRO A 102 4.23 16.24 -20.84
CA PRO A 102 2.80 16.12 -20.61
C PRO A 102 2.50 15.71 -19.17
N MET A 103 1.53 16.36 -18.52
CA MET A 103 1.14 16.06 -17.13
C MET A 103 0.73 14.59 -16.96
N LYS A 104 0.10 14.00 -17.98
CA LYS A 104 -0.28 12.58 -18.02
C LYS A 104 0.95 11.68 -17.91
N GLN A 105 1.98 11.97 -18.72
CA GLN A 105 3.24 11.24 -18.68
C GLN A 105 3.93 11.37 -17.32
N ARG A 106 4.01 12.58 -16.76
CA ARG A 106 4.56 12.80 -15.41
C ARG A 106 3.84 11.97 -14.35
N LYS A 107 2.50 11.99 -14.35
CA LYS A 107 1.69 11.25 -13.38
C LYS A 107 1.81 9.74 -13.57
N ALA A 108 1.89 9.25 -14.80
CA ALA A 108 2.13 7.84 -15.08
C ALA A 108 3.49 7.39 -14.53
N ILE A 109 4.54 8.20 -14.66
CA ILE A 109 5.86 7.93 -14.05
C ILE A 109 5.76 7.87 -12.51
N ILE A 110 5.04 8.79 -11.89
CA ILE A 110 4.83 8.80 -10.43
C ILE A 110 4.06 7.56 -9.98
N ALA A 111 2.95 7.23 -10.63
CA ALA A 111 2.14 6.05 -10.34
C ALA A 111 2.99 4.77 -10.47
N ARG A 112 3.75 4.65 -11.56
CA ARG A 112 4.66 3.53 -11.81
C ARG A 112 5.68 3.39 -10.69
N ARG A 113 6.38 4.46 -10.31
CA ARG A 113 7.37 4.44 -9.22
C ARG A 113 6.73 4.05 -7.88
N TYR A 114 5.56 4.58 -7.56
CA TYR A 114 4.88 4.27 -6.29
C TYR A 114 4.50 2.79 -6.21
N ILE A 115 3.85 2.28 -7.26
CA ILE A 115 3.31 0.92 -7.30
C ILE A 115 4.43 -0.12 -7.34
N THR A 116 5.46 0.10 -8.16
CA THR A 116 6.59 -0.85 -8.23
C THR A 116 7.40 -0.88 -6.93
N LYS A 117 7.52 0.25 -6.23
CA LYS A 117 8.16 0.30 -4.91
C LYS A 117 7.34 -0.42 -3.84
N ASN A 118 6.02 -0.27 -3.85
CA ASN A 118 5.16 -0.80 -2.79
C ASN A 118 4.68 -2.23 -3.02
N ALA A 119 4.69 -2.75 -4.25
CA ALA A 119 4.36 -4.15 -4.52
C ALA A 119 5.16 -5.16 -3.66
N PRO A 120 6.51 -5.11 -3.58
CA PRO A 120 7.26 -6.03 -2.72
C PRO A 120 6.99 -5.80 -1.23
N LYS A 121 6.69 -4.56 -0.81
CA LYS A 121 6.30 -4.24 0.57
C LYS A 121 4.97 -4.93 0.92
N ILE A 122 3.97 -4.89 0.04
CA ILE A 122 2.68 -5.56 0.26
C ILE A 122 2.87 -7.08 0.37
N ALA A 123 3.70 -7.67 -0.50
CA ALA A 123 4.02 -9.10 -0.42
C ALA A 123 4.68 -9.47 0.92
N ALA A 124 5.70 -8.71 1.35
CA ALA A 124 6.38 -8.94 2.61
C ALA A 124 5.47 -8.78 3.83
N LEU A 125 4.60 -7.75 3.85
CA LEU A 125 3.63 -7.57 4.92
C LEU A 125 2.60 -8.71 4.95
N THR A 126 2.16 -9.19 3.79
CA THR A 126 1.24 -10.32 3.68
C THR A 126 1.87 -11.60 4.23
N GLU A 127 3.14 -11.85 3.90
CA GLU A 127 3.89 -12.98 4.44
C GLU A 127 4.03 -12.88 5.96
N LEU A 128 4.43 -11.70 6.48
CA LEU A 128 4.51 -11.43 7.90
C LEU A 128 3.20 -11.71 8.64
N ILE A 129 2.06 -11.25 8.09
CA ILE A 129 0.74 -11.49 8.67
C ILE A 129 0.38 -12.98 8.65
N CYS A 130 0.69 -13.67 7.54
CA CYS A 130 0.35 -15.08 7.36
C CYS A 130 1.31 -16.04 8.08
N ALA A 131 2.44 -15.56 8.62
CA ALA A 131 3.40 -16.37 9.37
C ALA A 131 2.80 -16.93 10.68
N GLY A 132 1.75 -16.30 11.22
CA GLY A 132 1.06 -16.81 12.41
C GLY A 132 1.77 -16.51 13.73
N ASP A 133 2.81 -15.68 13.72
CA ASP A 133 3.65 -15.43 14.89
C ASP A 133 2.88 -14.65 15.98
N LYS A 134 2.89 -15.19 17.20
CA LYS A 134 2.29 -14.61 18.41
C LYS A 134 3.31 -14.44 19.54
N SER A 135 4.61 -14.60 19.24
CA SER A 135 5.71 -14.54 20.20
C SER A 135 5.73 -13.24 21.02
N THR A 136 5.25 -12.13 20.43
CA THR A 136 5.09 -10.85 21.15
C THR A 136 4.23 -10.98 22.40
N PHE A 137 3.25 -11.88 22.41
CA PHE A 137 2.40 -12.13 23.58
C PHE A 137 2.93 -13.25 24.46
N THR A 138 3.46 -14.33 23.88
CA THR A 138 3.85 -15.52 24.64
C THR A 138 5.23 -15.41 25.27
N ASP A 139 6.15 -14.72 24.60
CA ASP A 139 7.57 -14.73 24.93
C ASP A 139 8.04 -13.35 25.43
N TYR A 140 7.10 -12.45 25.72
CA TYR A 140 7.39 -11.07 26.12
C TYR A 140 8.43 -10.99 27.25
N GLU A 141 8.20 -11.73 28.34
CA GLU A 141 9.11 -11.77 29.50
C GLU A 141 10.52 -12.25 29.13
N ALA A 142 10.63 -13.22 28.21
CA ALA A 142 11.91 -13.71 27.75
C ALA A 142 12.64 -12.69 26.84
N VAL A 143 11.87 -11.88 26.09
CA VAL A 143 12.41 -10.87 25.16
C VAL A 143 12.88 -9.61 25.89
N ILE A 144 12.15 -9.14 26.90
CA ILE A 144 12.50 -7.88 27.58
C ILE A 144 13.69 -8.01 28.54
N GLY A 145 13.97 -9.21 29.02
CA GLY A 145 15.01 -9.45 30.02
C GLY A 145 14.66 -8.87 31.40
N PRO A 146 15.55 -9.02 32.40
CA PRO A 146 15.28 -8.55 33.76
C PRO A 146 15.18 -7.03 33.81
N VAL A 147 14.06 -6.52 34.32
CA VAL A 147 13.90 -5.09 34.62
C VAL A 147 14.82 -4.75 35.79
N SER A 148 15.80 -3.88 35.58
CA SER A 148 16.60 -3.33 36.68
C SER A 148 15.67 -2.47 37.54
N GLU A 149 15.34 -2.93 38.74
CA GLU A 149 14.71 -2.08 39.73
C GLU A 149 15.71 -0.96 40.05
N LEU A 150 15.31 0.29 39.81
CA LEU A 150 16.09 1.45 40.25
C LEU A 150 16.18 1.36 41.77
N GLU A 151 17.37 1.05 42.29
CA GLU A 151 17.65 1.13 43.73
C GLU A 151 17.30 2.57 44.19
N ASN A 152 16.34 2.67 45.10
CA ASN A 152 15.92 3.92 45.74
C ASN A 152 17.00 4.51 46.63
#